data_AF-A0A2P1UKF4-F1
#
_entry.id   AF-A0A2P1UKF4-F1
#
_cell.length_a   1.000
_cell.length_b   1.000
_cell.length_c   1.000
_cell.angle_alpha   90.00
_cell.angle_beta   90.00
_cell.angle_gamma   90.00
#
_symmetry.space_group_name_H-M   'P 1'
#
loop_
_entity.id
_entity.type
_entity.pdbx_description
1 polymer ?
#
loop_
_entity_poly.entity_id
_entity_poly.type
_entity_poly.pdbx_seq_one_letter_code
_entity_poly.pdbx_strand_id
1 'polypeptide(L)'
;MAGVYKIEISESEAKLKELLRKEKTGSGKERIQVLYLLKTKKAKTVTEAAEMLGRNRVTVQDWLGKYRQGGLEKLLSKKVSTGRPRKVPQWAEKALEKR
;
A
#
# COMPACT_ATOMS: atom_id res chain seq x y z
N MET A 1 21.55 7.54 3.81
CA MET A 1 22.24 6.34 3.29
C MET A 1 21.45 5.76 2.12
N ALA A 2 22.11 5.68 0.97
CA ALA A 2 21.57 5.24 -0.31
C ALA A 2 21.44 3.71 -0.32
N GLY A 3 20.29 3.21 0.16
CA GLY A 3 19.97 1.79 0.07
C GLY A 3 19.65 1.45 -1.38
N VAL A 4 20.53 0.69 -2.02
CA VAL A 4 20.17 -0.07 -3.21
C VAL A 4 19.06 -1.04 -2.78
N TYR A 5 17.81 -0.70 -3.10
CA TYR A 5 16.65 -1.51 -2.72
C TYR A 5 16.62 -2.76 -3.61
N LYS A 6 17.34 -3.80 -3.20
CA LYS A 6 17.11 -5.16 -3.69
C LYS A 6 15.75 -5.61 -3.14
N ILE A 7 14.71 -5.38 -3.93
CA ILE A 7 13.39 -5.97 -3.72
C ILE A 7 13.20 -6.98 -4.83
N GLU A 8 13.06 -8.24 -4.42
CA GLU A 8 12.65 -9.32 -5.32
C GLU A 8 11.15 -9.18 -5.56
N ILE A 9 10.81 -8.42 -6.60
CA ILE A 9 9.43 -8.29 -7.05
C ILE A 9 9.08 -9.60 -7.76
N SER A 10 8.24 -10.42 -7.12
CA SER A 10 7.85 -11.74 -7.64
C SER A 10 6.94 -11.63 -8.87
N GLU A 11 6.25 -10.52 -9.05
CA GLU A 11 5.32 -10.32 -10.16
C GLU A 11 6.03 -9.97 -11.47
N SER A 12 5.43 -10.42 -12.57
CA SER A 12 5.84 -10.06 -13.91
C SER A 12 5.36 -8.64 -14.27
N GLU A 13 6.05 -8.01 -15.23
CA GLU A 13 5.68 -6.70 -15.74
C GLU A 13 4.27 -6.68 -16.34
N ALA A 14 3.87 -7.78 -17.00
CA ALA A 14 2.52 -7.95 -17.54
C ALA A 14 1.46 -7.90 -16.43
N LYS A 15 1.68 -8.63 -15.33
CA LYS A 15 0.75 -8.66 -14.19
C LYS A 15 0.61 -7.29 -13.53
N LEU A 16 1.72 -6.55 -13.37
CA LEU A 16 1.68 -5.19 -12.84
C LEU A 16 0.93 -4.22 -13.77
N LYS A 17 1.09 -4.37 -15.09
CA LYS A 17 0.38 -3.57 -16.10
C LYS A 17 -1.12 -3.85 -16.10
N GLU A 18 -1.53 -5.10 -15.95
CA GLU A 18 -2.94 -5.47 -15.78
C GLU A 18 -3.53 -4.90 -14.49
N LEU A 19 -2.79 -4.99 -13.37
CA LEU A 19 -3.22 -4.42 -12.10
C LEU A 19 -3.38 -2.89 -12.19
N LEU A 20 -2.48 -2.19 -12.89
CA LEU A 20 -2.63 -0.75 -13.14
C LEU A 20 -3.90 -0.40 -13.93
N ARG A 21 -4.31 -1.25 -14.88
CA ARG A 21 -5.55 -1.08 -15.64
C ARG A 21 -6.79 -1.38 -14.80
N LYS A 22 -6.72 -2.40 -13.94
CA LYS A 22 -7.82 -2.86 -13.09
C LYS A 22 -8.06 -1.94 -11.90
N GLU A 23 -7.01 -1.34 -11.35
CA GLU A 23 -7.08 -0.50 -10.18
C GLU A 23 -7.86 0.79 -10.47
N LYS A 24 -8.85 1.10 -9.65
CA LYS A 24 -9.71 2.28 -9.82
C LYS A 24 -9.23 3.45 -8.97
N THR A 25 -8.51 3.18 -7.88
CA THR A 25 -8.06 4.23 -6.96
C THR A 25 -6.75 4.87 -7.42
N GLY A 26 -6.67 6.20 -7.38
CA GLY A 26 -5.44 6.93 -7.73
C GLY A 26 -4.24 6.51 -6.87
N SER A 27 -4.47 6.37 -5.55
CA SER A 27 -3.44 5.89 -4.63
C SER A 27 -3.01 4.44 -4.89
N GLY A 28 -3.92 3.57 -5.33
CA GLY A 28 -3.60 2.19 -5.68
C GLY A 28 -2.73 2.13 -6.93
N LYS A 29 -3.06 2.93 -7.95
CA LYS A 29 -2.27 3.06 -9.18
C LYS A 29 -0.84 3.52 -8.89
N GLU A 30 -0.67 4.57 -8.09
CA GLU A 30 0.67 5.06 -7.71
C GLU A 30 1.52 3.97 -7.02
N ARG A 31 0.92 3.21 -6.10
CA ARG A 31 1.59 2.11 -5.39
C ARG A 31 2.05 1.01 -6.34
N ILE A 32 1.19 0.59 -7.26
CA ILE A 32 1.54 -0.44 -8.26
C ILE A 32 2.58 0.12 -9.25
N GLN A 33 2.50 1.41 -9.59
CA GLN A 33 3.41 2.07 -10.51
C GLN A 33 4.83 2.14 -9.97
N VAL A 34 5.03 2.33 -8.66
CA VAL A 34 6.35 2.19 -8.02
C VAL A 34 6.95 0.81 -8.30
N LEU A 35 6.18 -0.27 -8.06
CA LEU A 35 6.65 -1.63 -8.30
C LEU A 35 6.98 -1.84 -9.78
N TYR A 36 6.15 -1.32 -10.67
CA TYR A 36 6.38 -1.40 -12.12
C TYR A 36 7.66 -0.68 -12.55
N LEU A 37 7.92 0.53 -12.06
CA LEU A 37 9.13 1.30 -12.38
C LEU A 37 10.41 0.63 -11.89
N LEU A 38 10.37 0.04 -10.70
CA LEU A 38 11.49 -0.71 -10.13
C LEU A 38 11.72 -2.03 -10.87
N LYS A 39 10.66 -2.76 -11.24
CA LYS A 39 10.75 -4.03 -11.98
C LYS A 39 11.32 -3.82 -13.38
N THR A 40 10.81 -2.81 -14.09
CA THR A 40 11.25 -2.44 -15.45
C THR A 40 12.62 -1.73 -15.47
N LYS A 41 13.27 -1.58 -14.31
CA LYS A 41 14.54 -0.85 -14.12
C LYS A 41 14.53 0.60 -14.66
N LYS A 42 13.35 1.18 -14.86
CA LYS A 42 13.19 2.59 -15.27
C LYS A 42 13.59 3.53 -14.16
N ALA A 43 13.37 3.13 -12.92
CA ALA A 43 13.95 3.75 -11.73
C ALA A 43 15.04 2.84 -11.17
N LYS A 44 16.27 3.34 -11.07
CA LYS A 44 17.38 2.63 -10.41
C LYS A 44 17.29 2.74 -8.90
N THR A 45 16.70 3.82 -8.41
CA THR A 45 16.57 4.10 -6.98
C THR A 45 15.13 4.40 -6.57
N VAL A 46 14.85 4.22 -5.28
CA VAL A 46 13.54 4.58 -4.70
C VAL A 46 13.30 6.10 -4.77
N THR A 47 14.35 6.90 -4.70
CA THR A 47 14.26 8.35 -4.84
C THR A 47 13.81 8.74 -6.25
N GLU A 48 14.42 8.18 -7.29
CA GLU A 48 14.00 8.41 -8.68
C GLU A 48 12.55 7.99 -8.94
N ALA A 49 12.15 6.83 -8.40
CA ALA A 49 10.77 6.38 -8.49
C ALA A 49 9.80 7.37 -7.82
N ALA A 50 10.18 7.90 -6.65
CA ALA A 50 9.38 8.87 -5.92
C ALA A 50 9.26 10.20 -6.67
N GLU A 51 10.35 10.69 -7.26
CA GLU A 51 10.38 11.90 -8.09
C GLU A 51 9.49 11.77 -9.33
N MET A 52 9.58 10.65 -10.05
CA MET A 52 8.72 10.36 -11.20
C MET A 52 7.22 10.33 -10.85
N LEU A 53 6.89 9.96 -9.61
CA LEU A 53 5.52 9.91 -9.11
C LEU A 53 5.08 11.20 -8.41
N GLY A 54 5.96 12.18 -8.22
CA GLY A 54 5.68 13.39 -7.44
C GLY A 54 5.35 13.10 -5.97
N ARG A 55 5.92 12.03 -5.40
CA ARG A 55 5.71 11.61 -4.00
C ARG A 55 7.00 11.72 -3.19
N ASN A 56 6.85 11.83 -1.87
CA ASN A 56 8.00 11.83 -0.97
C ASN A 56 8.65 10.43 -0.95
N ARG A 57 9.99 10.39 -0.98
CA ARG A 57 10.80 9.16 -0.84
C ARG A 57 10.35 8.29 0.35
N VAL A 58 10.05 8.87 1.50
CA VAL A 58 9.66 8.14 2.72
C VAL A 58 8.36 7.37 2.49
N THR A 59 7.38 8.00 1.83
CA THR A 59 6.11 7.35 1.48
C THR A 59 6.32 6.14 0.57
N VAL A 60 7.22 6.26 -0.41
CA VAL A 60 7.56 5.15 -1.31
C VAL A 60 8.29 4.04 -0.55
N GLN A 61 9.21 4.39 0.36
CA GLN A 61 9.88 3.41 1.24
C GLN A 61 8.86 2.64 2.11
N ASP A 62 7.87 3.32 2.68
CA ASP A 62 6.81 2.70 3.46
C ASP A 62 5.96 1.73 2.63
N TRP A 63 5.65 2.10 1.38
CA TRP A 63 4.93 1.22 0.46
C TRP A 63 5.73 -0.05 0.16
N LEU A 64 7.02 0.10 -0.11
CA LEU A 64 7.92 -1.03 -0.35
C LEU A 64 8.07 -1.92 0.91
N GLY A 65 8.07 -1.31 2.11
CA GLY A 65 8.03 -2.03 3.38
C GLY A 65 6.76 -2.87 3.52
N LYS A 66 5.59 -2.30 3.21
CA LYS A 66 4.30 -3.02 3.24
C LYS A 66 4.25 -4.17 2.24
N TYR A 67 4.77 -3.95 1.03
CA TYR A 67 4.89 -4.98 0.01
C TYR A 67 5.80 -6.12 0.47
N ARG A 68 6.94 -5.84 1.12
CA ARG A 68 7.80 -6.88 1.67
C ARG A 68 7.11 -7.72 2.75
N GLN A 69 6.20 -7.13 3.52
CA GLN A 69 5.52 -7.81 4.63
C GLN A 69 4.30 -8.63 4.23
N GLY A 70 3.79 -8.50 3.00
CA GLY A 70 2.54 -9.16 2.60
C GLY A 70 2.09 -8.89 1.17
N GLY A 71 3.06 -8.64 0.29
CA GLY A 71 2.87 -8.49 -1.15
C GLY A 71 1.90 -7.39 -1.56
N LEU A 72 1.25 -7.62 -2.70
CA LEU A 72 0.26 -6.71 -3.28
C LEU A 72 -0.96 -6.51 -2.37
N GLU A 73 -1.36 -7.53 -1.60
CA GLU A 73 -2.53 -7.44 -0.71
C GLU A 73 -2.30 -6.40 0.39
N LYS A 74 -1.18 -6.47 1.11
CA LYS A 74 -0.84 -5.45 2.11
C LYS A 74 -0.59 -4.08 1.49
N LEU A 75 0.01 -4.03 0.30
CA LEU A 75 0.26 -2.78 -0.39
C LEU A 75 -1.04 -2.05 -0.76
N LEU A 76 -2.04 -2.78 -1.26
CA LEU A 76 -3.34 -2.23 -1.66
C LEU A 76 -4.35 -2.17 -0.51
N SER A 77 -4.06 -2.84 0.61
CA SER A 77 -4.92 -2.78 1.79
C SER A 77 -5.11 -1.33 2.24
N LYS A 78 -6.39 -0.94 2.37
CA LYS A 78 -6.78 0.29 3.01
C LYS A 78 -6.95 -0.02 4.50
N LYS A 79 -6.18 0.64 5.36
CA LYS A 79 -6.43 0.56 6.81
C LYS A 79 -7.82 1.14 7.05
N VAL A 80 -8.78 0.27 7.33
CA VAL A 80 -10.08 0.69 7.86
C VAL A 80 -9.85 0.95 9.33
N SER A 81 -9.92 2.22 9.73
CA SER A 81 -9.90 2.57 11.15
C SER A 81 -11.20 2.03 11.74
N THR A 82 -11.11 1.12 12.70
CA THR A 82 -12.26 0.58 13.44
C THR A 82 -12.86 1.60 14.43
N GLY A 83 -12.39 2.84 14.38
CA GLY A 83 -12.85 3.92 15.25
C GLY A 83 -12.40 3.74 16.70
N ARG A 84 -12.86 4.64 17.57
CA ARG A 84 -12.65 4.52 19.02
C ARG A 84 -13.55 3.40 19.56
N PRO A 85 -13.04 2.48 20.39
CA PRO A 85 -13.89 1.47 21.02
C PRO A 85 -15.02 2.15 21.82
N ARG A 86 -16.22 1.57 21.77
CA ARG A 86 -17.40 2.10 22.47
C ARG A 86 -17.15 2.15 23.97
N LYS A 87 -17.57 3.25 24.62
CA LYS A 87 -17.51 3.40 26.08
C LYS A 87 -18.59 2.60 26.81
N VAL A 88 -19.73 2.37 26.15
CA VAL A 88 -20.83 1.59 26.72
C VAL A 88 -20.60 0.12 26.36
N PRO A 89 -20.51 -0.77 27.35
CA PRO A 89 -20.36 -2.19 27.11
C PRO A 89 -21.70 -2.82 26.68
N GLN A 90 -21.62 -3.89 25.86
CA GLN A 90 -22.79 -4.56 25.26
C GLN A 90 -23.84 -5.03 26.30
N TRP A 91 -23.42 -5.31 27.53
CA TRP A 91 -24.33 -5.74 28.60
C TRP A 91 -25.24 -4.61 29.09
N ALA A 92 -24.75 -3.35 29.07
CA ALA A 92 -25.53 -2.19 29.49
C ALA A 92 -26.61 -1.83 28.45
N GLU A 93 -26.30 -2.00 27.16
CA GLU A 93 -27.28 -1.85 26.06
C GLU A 93 -28.43 -2.86 26.22
N LYS A 94 -28.11 -4.15 26.45
CA LYS A 94 -29.11 -5.21 26.65
C LYS A 94 -30.00 -5.01 27.89
N ALA A 95 -29.50 -4.31 28.91
CA ALA A 95 -30.28 -4.01 30.11
C ALA A 95 -31.32 -2.90 29.87
N LEU A 96 -31.10 -2.03 28.88
CA LEU A 96 -32.00 -0.93 28.52
C LEU A 96 -33.12 -1.35 27.56
N GLU A 97 -32.89 -2.37 26.72
CA GLU A 97 -33.89 -2.90 25.77
C GLU A 97 -35.07 -3.65 26.43
N LYS A 98 -34.96 -4.02 27.72
CA LYS A 98 -35.98 -4.80 28.44
C LYS A 98 -37.11 -3.95 29.06
N ARG A 99 -37.49 -2.83 28.45
CA ARG A 99 -38.54 -1.94 28.96
C ARG A 99 -39.76 -1.96 28.07
#